data_AF-A0A6J6ELH8-F1
#
_entry.id   AF-A0A6J6ELH8-F1
#
_cell.length_a   1.000
_cell.length_b   1.000
_cell.length_c   1.000
_cell.angle_alpha   90.00
_cell.angle_beta   90.00
_cell.angle_gamma   90.00
#
_symmetry.space_group_name_H-M   'P 1'
#
loop_
_entity.id
_entity.type
_entity.pdbx_description
1 polymer ?
#
loop_
_entity_poly.entity_id
_entity_poly.type
_entity_poly.pdbx_seq_one_letter_code
_entity_poly.pdbx_strand_id
1 'polypeptide(L)'
;MPDEELSSALIREIKEELSVDIKVIREFDCTTTGDIELVCFVCDLVGERPTTSTDHSELRWVSEKDLASLDWSEADLPAVKKIVIPYC
;
A
#
# COMPACT_ATOMS: atom_id res chain seq x y z
N MET A 1 -5.15 -10.24 -13.91
CA MET A 1 -5.67 -11.29 -14.84
C MET A 1 -7.06 -11.72 -14.38
N PRO A 2 -8.00 -12.16 -15.24
CA PRO A 2 -9.23 -12.76 -14.74
C PRO A 2 -8.83 -13.98 -13.88
N ASP A 3 -9.34 -14.04 -12.64
CA ASP A 3 -9.06 -15.06 -11.60
C ASP A 3 -7.73 -14.93 -10.83
N GLU A 4 -7.07 -13.77 -10.86
CA GLU A 4 -5.90 -13.52 -10.01
C GLU A 4 -6.32 -13.17 -8.57
N GLU A 5 -5.75 -13.88 -7.59
CA GLU A 5 -5.87 -13.51 -6.17
C GLU A 5 -5.29 -12.11 -5.92
N LEU A 6 -5.97 -11.29 -5.11
CA LEU A 6 -5.58 -9.90 -4.85
C LEU A 6 -4.13 -9.77 -4.36
N SER A 7 -3.68 -10.70 -3.50
CA SER A 7 -2.30 -10.71 -3.02
C SER A 7 -1.28 -10.99 -4.14
N SER A 8 -1.64 -11.83 -5.12
CA SER A 8 -0.78 -12.14 -6.26
C SER A 8 -0.66 -10.94 -7.20
N ALA A 9 -1.79 -10.25 -7.44
CA ALA A 9 -1.80 -8.99 -8.20
C ALA A 9 -0.91 -7.94 -7.53
N LEU A 10 -1.06 -7.74 -6.21
CA LEU A 10 -0.22 -6.80 -5.46
C LEU A 10 1.28 -7.11 -5.58
N ILE A 11 1.67 -8.38 -5.44
CA ILE A 11 3.08 -8.79 -5.57
C ILE A 11 3.60 -8.47 -6.97
N ARG A 12 2.81 -8.76 -8.01
CA ARG A 12 3.18 -8.48 -9.41
C ARG A 12 3.32 -6.98 -9.67
N GLU A 13 2.37 -6.18 -9.23
CA GLU A 13 2.37 -4.72 -9.46
C GLU A 13 3.54 -4.04 -8.75
N ILE A 14 3.78 -4.37 -7.48
CA ILE A 14 4.95 -3.85 -6.75
C ILE A 14 6.26 -4.26 -7.42
N LYS A 15 6.33 -5.47 -8.00
CA LYS A 15 7.51 -5.91 -8.73
C LYS A 15 7.70 -5.13 -10.03
N GLU A 16 6.64 -4.90 -10.78
CA GLU A 16 6.66 -4.18 -12.06
C GLU A 16 7.01 -2.70 -11.86
N GLU A 17 6.38 -2.04 -10.90
CA GLU A 17 6.50 -0.58 -10.71
C GLU A 17 7.73 -0.17 -9.90
N LEU A 18 8.10 -0.95 -8.88
CA LEU A 18 9.15 -0.60 -7.92
C LEU A 18 10.38 -1.50 -8.00
N SER A 19 10.37 -2.54 -8.84
CA SER A 19 11.49 -3.49 -9.01
C SER A 19 11.92 -4.22 -7.72
N VAL A 20 11.02 -4.37 -6.75
CA VAL A 20 11.29 -5.04 -5.47
C VAL A 20 10.35 -6.21 -5.23
N ASP A 21 10.78 -7.13 -4.37
CA ASP A 21 9.99 -8.27 -3.94
C ASP A 21 9.36 -7.99 -2.57
N ILE A 22 8.12 -8.42 -2.39
CA ILE A 22 7.40 -8.31 -1.12
C ILE A 22 6.81 -9.65 -0.72
N LYS A 23 6.62 -9.84 0.59
CA LYS A 23 5.88 -10.96 1.16
C LYS A 23 4.63 -10.43 1.84
N VAL A 24 3.46 -10.81 1.32
CA VAL A 24 2.17 -10.47 1.93
C VAL A 24 2.03 -11.21 3.26
N ILE A 25 1.70 -10.47 4.32
CA ILE A 25 1.53 -11.00 5.69
C ILE A 25 0.05 -11.24 5.98
N ARG A 26 -0.79 -10.23 5.74
CA ARG A 26 -2.24 -10.29 5.94
C ARG A 26 -2.94 -9.14 5.21
N GLU A 27 -4.22 -9.33 4.94
CA GLU A 27 -5.12 -8.22 4.64
C GLU A 27 -5.21 -7.27 5.84
N PHE A 28 -5.18 -5.97 5.56
CA PHE A 28 -5.20 -4.90 6.55
C PHE A 28 -6.54 -4.17 6.58
N ASP A 29 -7.01 -3.80 5.40
CA ASP A 29 -8.24 -3.05 5.22
C ASP A 29 -8.90 -3.40 3.88
N CYS A 30 -10.21 -3.33 3.84
CA CYS A 30 -11.01 -3.39 2.63
C CYS A 30 -12.09 -2.31 2.77
N THR A 31 -12.00 -1.27 1.94
CA THR A 31 -12.92 -0.14 2.00
C THR A 31 -13.42 0.24 0.60
N THR A 32 -14.73 0.46 0.50
CA THR A 32 -15.36 1.00 -0.70
C THR A 32 -15.53 2.51 -0.59
N THR A 33 -14.96 3.26 -1.53
CA THR A 33 -15.10 4.73 -1.63
C THR A 33 -15.63 5.09 -3.02
N GLY A 34 -16.88 5.53 -3.09
CA GLY A 34 -17.57 5.75 -4.36
C GLY A 34 -17.71 4.42 -5.14
N ASP A 35 -17.23 4.41 -6.38
CA ASP A 35 -17.24 3.23 -7.25
C ASP A 35 -15.96 2.37 -7.13
N ILE A 36 -15.06 2.69 -6.20
CA ILE A 36 -13.77 2.02 -6.01
C ILE A 36 -13.82 1.15 -4.76
N GLU A 37 -13.41 -0.11 -4.89
CA GLU A 37 -13.06 -0.99 -3.77
C GLU A 37 -11.54 -1.06 -3.64
N LEU A 38 -11.02 -0.61 -2.50
CA LEU A 38 -9.58 -0.60 -2.20
C LEU A 38 -9.29 -1.63 -1.10
N VAL A 39 -8.40 -2.58 -1.41
CA VAL A 39 -7.91 -3.58 -0.46
C VAL A 39 -6.44 -3.33 -0.17
N CYS A 40 -6.12 -3.10 1.10
CA CYS A 40 -4.77 -2.86 1.58
C CYS A 40 -4.22 -4.10 2.30
N PHE A 41 -2.93 -4.38 2.13
CA PHE A 41 -2.24 -5.50 2.76
C PHE A 41 -1.03 -5.02 3.57
N VAL A 42 -0.77 -5.69 4.69
CA VAL A 42 0.53 -5.58 5.38
C VAL A 42 1.52 -6.50 4.68
N CYS A 43 2.68 -5.96 4.33
CA CYS A 43 3.71 -6.67 3.59
C CYS A 43 5.08 -6.46 4.20
N ASP A 44 5.92 -7.49 4.17
CA ASP A 44 7.36 -7.37 4.44
C ASP A 44 8.10 -7.13 3.12
N LEU A 45 8.97 -6.13 3.10
CA LEU A 45 9.89 -5.90 1.99
C LEU A 45 11.01 -6.96 2.02
N VAL A 46 11.26 -7.59 0.87
CA VAL A 46 12.34 -8.57 0.71
C VAL A 46 13.51 -7.89 0.01
N GLY A 47 14.57 -7.61 0.77
CA GLY A 47 15.79 -6.99 0.24
C GLY A 47 15.89 -5.49 0.52
N GLU A 48 16.43 -4.75 -0.43
CA GLU A 48 16.66 -3.31 -0.30
C GLU A 48 15.42 -2.48 -0.62
N ARG A 49 15.37 -1.27 -0.06
CA ARG A 49 14.28 -0.32 -0.30
C ARG A 49 14.32 0.16 -1.75
N PRO A 50 13.16 0.20 -2.45
CA PRO A 50 13.07 0.82 -3.76
C PRO A 50 13.49 2.28 -3.68
N THR A 51 14.25 2.73 -4.65
CA THR A 51 14.74 4.12 -4.77
C THR A 51 14.11 4.86 -5.95
N THR A 52 13.39 4.13 -6.82
CA THR A 52 12.75 4.64 -8.03
C THR A 52 11.43 3.93 -8.27
N SER A 53 10.53 4.59 -9.01
CA SER A 53 9.30 4.00 -9.55
C SER A 53 9.21 4.32 -11.05
N THR A 54 8.62 3.43 -11.83
CA THR A 54 8.33 3.69 -13.25
C THR A 54 7.06 4.53 -13.47
N ASP A 55 6.14 4.48 -12.51
CA ASP A 55 4.77 4.99 -12.65
C ASP A 55 4.51 6.21 -11.76
N HIS A 56 5.33 6.39 -10.71
CA HIS A 56 5.22 7.51 -9.78
C HIS A 56 6.39 8.50 -9.90
N SER A 57 6.08 9.78 -9.73
CA SER A 57 7.04 10.88 -9.77
C SER A 57 7.84 11.04 -8.47
N GLU A 58 7.34 10.51 -7.35
CA GLU A 58 7.99 10.56 -6.04
C GLU A 58 7.77 9.24 -5.28
N LEU A 59 8.80 8.79 -4.57
CA LEU A 59 8.72 7.68 -3.62
C LEU A 59 9.39 8.10 -2.31
N ARG A 60 8.69 7.90 -1.19
CA ARG A 60 9.18 8.32 0.13
C ARG A 60 8.81 7.32 1.22
N TRP A 61 9.80 6.97 2.04
CA TRP A 61 9.57 6.25 3.30
C TRP A 61 9.28 7.27 4.40
N VAL A 62 8.12 7.15 5.03
CA VAL A 62 7.65 8.06 6.07
C VAL A 62 7.33 7.30 7.35
N SER A 63 7.50 7.96 8.50
CA SER A 63 7.12 7.37 9.78
C SER A 63 5.60 7.46 9.98
N GLU A 64 5.03 6.56 10.79
CA GLU A 64 3.60 6.56 11.09
C GLU A 64 3.09 7.93 11.61
N LYS A 65 3.93 8.64 12.38
CA LYS A 65 3.60 9.95 12.95
C LYS A 65 3.49 11.03 11.88
N ASP A 66 4.22 10.88 10.79
CA ASP A 66 4.26 11.86 9.70
C ASP A 66 3.16 11.61 8.67
N LEU A 67 2.54 10.42 8.65
CA LEU A 67 1.48 10.06 7.71
C LEU A 67 0.32 11.08 7.76
N ALA A 68 -0.06 11.55 8.95
CA ALA A 68 -1.16 12.51 9.13
C ALA A 68 -0.88 13.90 8.54
N SER A 69 0.37 14.20 8.20
CA SER A 69 0.77 15.48 7.60
C SER A 69 0.72 15.50 6.07
N LEU A 70 0.55 14.33 5.44
CA LEU A 70 0.47 14.20 3.99
C LEU A 70 -0.96 14.38 3.49
N ASP A 71 -1.08 14.84 2.25
CA ASP A 71 -2.36 14.98 1.55
C ASP A 71 -2.72 13.65 0.86
N TRP A 72 -3.50 12.83 1.55
CA TRP A 72 -3.92 11.51 1.07
C TRP A 72 -5.17 11.59 0.20
N SER A 73 -5.27 10.67 -0.77
CA SER A 73 -6.51 10.53 -1.53
C SER A 73 -7.67 10.08 -0.63
N GLU A 74 -8.90 10.40 -1.02
CA GLU A 74 -10.09 10.02 -0.25
C GLU A 74 -10.19 8.50 0.00
N ALA A 75 -9.73 7.69 -0.95
CA ALA A 75 -9.75 6.24 -0.86
C ALA A 75 -8.73 5.69 0.15
N ASP A 76 -7.60 6.38 0.37
CA ASP A 76 -6.54 5.96 1.30
C ASP A 76 -6.82 6.36 2.76
N LEU A 77 -7.60 7.43 2.97
CA LEU A 77 -7.89 7.98 4.30
C LEU A 77 -8.37 6.92 5.33
N PRO A 78 -9.25 5.95 4.99
CA PRO A 78 -9.67 4.89 5.91
C PRO A 78 -8.49 4.05 6.42
N ALA A 79 -7.62 3.59 5.52
CA ALA A 79 -6.46 2.79 5.87
C ALA A 79 -5.43 3.60 6.67
N VAL A 80 -5.13 4.84 6.26
CA VAL A 80 -4.19 5.72 6.96
C VAL A 80 -4.65 6.01 8.39
N LYS A 81 -5.95 6.27 8.60
CA LYS A 81 -6.53 6.48 9.94
C LYS A 81 -6.33 5.26 10.85
N LYS A 82 -6.42 4.04 10.31
CA LYS A 82 -6.18 2.80 11.08
C LYS A 82 -4.72 2.63 11.48
N ILE A 83 -3.77 3.17 10.72
CA ILE A 83 -2.35 3.13 11.06
C ILE A 83 -2.03 4.15 12.16
N VAL A 84 -2.50 5.39 12.01
CA VAL A 84 -2.14 6.49 12.93
C VAL A 84 -2.90 6.47 14.26
N ILE A 85 -4.00 5.72 14.36
CA ILE A 85 -4.75 5.52 15.61
C ILE A 85 -4.38 4.14 16.17
N PRO A 86 -3.33 4.03 17.00
CA PRO A 86 -3.11 2.80 17.75
C PRO A 86 -4.30 2.60 18.70
N TYR A 87 -4.88 1.41 18.69
CA TYR A 87 -5.89 1.00 19.66
C TYR A 87 -5.42 1.39 21.08
N CYS A 88 -6.28 2.10 21.82
CA CYS A 88 -6.09 2.46 23.23
C CYS A 88 -5.72 1.25 24.11
#